data_AF-A0A372LTX0-F1
#
_entry.id   AF-A0A372LTX0-F1
#
_cell.length_a   1.000
_cell.length_b   1.000
_cell.length_c   1.000
_cell.angle_alpha   90.00
_cell.angle_beta   90.00
_cell.angle_gamma   90.00
#
_symmetry.space_group_name_H-M   'P 1'
#
loop_
_entity.id
_entity.type
_entity.pdbx_description
1 polymer ?
#
loop_
_entity_poly.entity_id
_entity_poly.type
_entity_poly.pdbx_seq_one_letter_code
_entity_poly.pdbx_strand_id
1 'polypeptide(L)' 'MIRLTTKEELMNLKKGDILLVQWKRNAPEYKQNGEITHHNVHRITRFNEVILDENQNTYFNIGLYIAGTSFVKEVCLIEP' A
#
# COMPACT_ATOMS: atom_id res chain seq x y z
N MET A 1 -3.03 3.77 14.65
CA MET A 1 -3.22 3.34 13.23
C MET A 1 -4.10 4.37 12.55
N ILE A 2 -3.63 4.94 11.45
CA ILE A 2 -4.35 5.96 10.68
C ILE A 2 -4.70 5.36 9.31
N ARG A 3 -5.99 5.34 8.96
CA ARG A 3 -6.42 4.92 7.62
C ARG A 3 -6.09 6.02 6.61
N LEU A 4 -5.42 5.65 5.52
CA LEU A 4 -5.04 6.57 4.46
C LEU A 4 -6.08 6.52 3.34
N THR A 5 -6.75 7.64 3.08
CA THR A 5 -7.91 7.71 2.17
C THR A 5 -7.78 8.75 1.09
N THR A 6 -6.78 9.64 1.18
CA THR A 6 -6.54 10.71 0.24
C THR A 6 -5.17 10.57 -0.43
N LYS A 7 -5.03 11.19 -1.61
CA LYS A 7 -3.75 11.27 -2.31
C LYS A 7 -2.70 11.99 -1.48
N GLU A 8 -3.06 13.06 -0.79
CA GLU A 8 -2.13 13.86 0.02
C GLU A 8 -1.52 13.03 1.16
N GLU A 9 -2.35 12.32 1.92
CA GLU A 9 -1.90 11.42 2.99
C GLU A 9 -0.92 10.37 2.46
N LEU A 10 -1.24 9.74 1.32
CA LEU A 10 -0.39 8.71 0.72
C LEU A 10 0.93 9.28 0.18
N MET A 11 0.90 10.49 -0.40
CA MET A 11 2.10 11.14 -0.92
C MET A 11 3.04 11.64 0.19
N ASN A 12 2.54 11.79 1.41
CA ASN A 12 3.32 12.16 2.59
C ASN A 12 4.05 10.98 3.25
N LEU A 13 3.80 9.73 2.80
CA LEU A 13 4.49 8.55 3.31
C LEU A 13 6.00 8.63 3.04
N LYS A 14 6.77 8.21 4.04
CA LYS A 14 8.24 8.23 4.03
C LYS A 14 8.79 6.82 4.04
N LYS A 15 10.04 6.69 3.57
CA LYS A 15 10.77 5.44 3.66
C LYS A 15 10.86 4.99 5.13
N GLY A 16 10.46 3.75 5.40
CA GLY A 16 10.44 3.16 6.74
C GLY A 16 9.10 3.26 7.47
N ASP A 17 8.14 4.04 6.96
CA ASP A 17 6.78 4.04 7.49
C ASP A 17 6.18 2.63 7.37
N ILE A 18 5.49 2.16 8.40
CA ILE A 18 4.91 0.82 8.42
C ILE A 18 3.46 0.89 7.99
N LEU A 19 3.10 0.16 6.94
CA LEU A 19 1.74 0.06 6.45
C LEU A 19 1.17 -1.33 6.73
N LEU A 20 -0.08 -1.36 7.20
CA LEU A 20 -0.96 -2.51 7.06
C LEU A 20 -1.78 -2.35 5.79
N VAL A 21 -1.66 -3.33 4.90
CA VAL A 21 -2.34 -3.35 3.60
C VAL A 21 -3.32 -4.51 3.59
N GLN A 22 -4.59 -4.18 3.36
CA GLN A 22 -5.64 -5.17 3.12
C GLN A 22 -5.81 -5.36 1.60
N TRP A 23 -5.68 -6.59 1.14
CA TRP A 23 -5.82 -6.97 -0.26
C TRP A 23 -7.22 -7.47 -0.57
N LYS A 24 -7.71 -7.21 -1.78
CA LYS A 24 -8.91 -7.86 -2.32
C LYS A 24 -8.61 -9.35 -2.55
N ARG A 25 -9.63 -10.22 -2.42
CA ARG A 25 -9.49 -11.69 -2.53
C ARG A 25 -8.87 -12.18 -3.86
N ASN A 26 -9.01 -11.40 -4.92
CA ASN A 26 -8.47 -11.72 -6.24
C ASN A 26 -7.02 -11.23 -6.45
N ALA A 27 -6.45 -10.49 -5.51
CA ALA A 27 -5.08 -9.99 -5.57
C ALA A 27 -4.07 -11.14 -5.51
N PRO A 28 -2.94 -11.08 -6.26
CA PRO A 28 -1.84 -12.03 -6.10
C PRO A 28 -1.31 -12.09 -4.66
N GLU A 29 -1.18 -10.96 -4.00
CA GLU A 29 -0.69 -10.82 -2.63
C GLU A 29 -1.60 -11.54 -1.63
N TYR A 30 -2.92 -11.47 -1.85
CA TYR A 30 -3.90 -12.22 -1.06
C TYR A 30 -3.62 -13.72 -1.11
N LYS A 31 -3.37 -14.25 -2.32
CA LYS A 31 -3.14 -15.68 -2.53
C LYS A 31 -1.81 -16.17 -1.97
N GLN A 32 -0.80 -15.30 -1.93
CA GLN A 32 0.54 -15.63 -1.45
C GLN A 32 0.65 -15.51 0.07
N ASN A 33 0.15 -14.40 0.63
CA ASN A 33 0.47 -13.99 2.00
C ASN A 33 -0.78 -13.77 2.89
N GLY A 34 -1.99 -13.91 2.32
CA GLY A 34 -3.25 -13.72 3.01
C GLY A 34 -3.83 -12.30 2.87
N GLU A 35 -4.98 -12.08 3.50
CA GLU A 35 -5.77 -10.86 3.30
C GLU A 35 -5.08 -9.58 3.76
N ILE A 36 -4.36 -9.65 4.87
CA ILE A 36 -3.71 -8.51 5.50
C ILE A 36 -2.23 -8.80 5.62
N THR A 37 -1.42 -7.87 5.12
CA THR A 37 0.05 -7.94 5.20
C THR A 37 0.59 -6.63 5.74
N HIS A 38 1.73 -6.67 6.42
CA HIS A 38 2.44 -5.48 6.87
C HIS A 38 3.70 -5.25 6.03
N HIS A 39 4.04 -4.00 5.76
CA HIS A 39 5.17 -3.63 4.91
C HIS A 39 5.83 -2.35 5.40
N ASN A 40 7.16 -2.26 5.24
CA ASN A 40 7.85 -0.98 5.33
C ASN A 40 7.77 -0.28 3.97
N VAL A 41 7.36 0.98 3.94
CA VAL A 41 7.43 1.79 2.72
C VAL A 41 8.89 1.88 2.28
N HIS A 42 9.16 1.44 1.06
CA HIS A 42 10.49 1.56 0.48
C HIS A 42 10.68 2.94 -0.15
N ARG A 43 9.76 3.33 -1.04
CA ARG A 43 9.72 4.65 -1.69
C ARG A 43 8.38 4.88 -2.36
N ILE A 44 8.10 6.14 -2.70
CA ILE A 44 7.06 6.51 -3.66
C ILE A 44 7.73 6.88 -4.98
N THR A 45 7.26 6.31 -6.09
CA THR A 45 7.79 6.62 -7.42
C THR A 45 7.18 7.91 -7.97
N ARG A 46 7.82 8.50 -8.98
CA ARG A 46 7.27 9.66 -9.72
C ARG A 46 5.94 9.37 -10.42
N PHE A 47 5.56 8.09 -10.56
CA PHE A 47 4.30 7.64 -11.15
C PHE A 47 3.19 7.43 -10.10
N ASN A 48 3.42 7.90 -8.87
CA ASN A 48 2.54 7.73 -7.72
C ASN A 48 2.35 6.26 -7.33
N GLU A 49 3.41 5.44 -7.39
CA GLU A 49 3.38 4.07 -6.90
C GLU A 49 4.07 4.01 -5.54
N VAL A 50 3.41 3.42 -4.55
CA VAL A 50 4.02 3.10 -3.25
C VAL A 50 4.66 1.73 -3.38
N ILE A 51 5.98 1.69 -3.32
CA ILE A 51 6.77 0.45 -3.34
C ILE A 51 6.90 -0.06 -1.91
N LEU A 52 6.47 -1.30 -1.70
CA LEU A 52 6.47 -1.99 -0.41
C LEU A 52 7.58 -3.05 -0.32
N ASP A 53 7.83 -3.77 -1.42
CA ASP A 53 8.94 -4.72 -1.56
C ASP A 53 9.41 -4.76 -3.03
N GLU A 54 10.68 -4.43 -3.29
CA GLU A 54 11.26 -4.47 -4.65
C GLU A 54 11.55 -5.90 -5.12
N ASN A 55 11.85 -6.84 -4.22
CA ASN A 55 12.18 -8.21 -4.60
C ASN A 55 10.93 -8.99 -5.00
N GLN A 56 9.83 -8.77 -4.27
CA GLN A 56 8.55 -9.43 -4.54
C GLN A 56 7.65 -8.63 -5.49
N ASN A 57 8.11 -7.48 -6.00
CA ASN A 57 7.32 -6.54 -6.79
C ASN A 57 5.97 -6.20 -6.12
N THR A 58 5.98 -6.00 -4.79
CA THR A 58 4.78 -5.62 -4.06
C THR A 58 4.69 -4.09 -4.04
N TYR A 59 3.66 -3.58 -4.71
CA TYR A 59 3.40 -2.14 -4.80
C TYR A 59 1.92 -1.88 -5.07
N PHE A 60 1.51 -0.63 -4.93
CA PHE A 60 0.23 -0.18 -5.46
C PHE A 60 0.32 1.24 -6.01
N ASN A 61 -0.47 1.51 -7.04
CA ASN A 61 -0.62 2.87 -7.56
C ASN A 61 -1.64 3.64 -6.73
N ILE A 62 -1.25 4.82 -6.23
CA ILE A 62 -2.08 5.71 -5.41
C ILE A 62 -3.35 6.11 -6.17
N GLY A 63 -3.24 6.46 -7.45
CA GLY A 63 -4.40 6.86 -8.26
C GLY A 63 -5.43 5.74 -8.38
N LEU A 64 -4.98 4.51 -8.63
CA LEU A 64 -5.88 3.34 -8.70
C LEU A 64 -6.49 3.00 -7.34
N TYR A 65 -5.75 3.18 -6.25
CA TYR A 65 -6.28 2.97 -4.90
C TYR A 65 -7.39 3.96 -4.59
N ILE A 66 -7.16 5.26 -4.82
CA ILE A 66 -8.16 6.31 -4.62
C ILE A 66 -9.38 6.11 -5.52
N ALA A 67 -9.19 5.65 -6.77
CA ALA A 67 -10.28 5.33 -7.68
C ALA A 67 -11.02 4.02 -7.34
N GLY A 68 -10.56 3.25 -6.34
CA GLY A 68 -11.14 1.97 -5.93
C GLY A 68 -10.86 0.81 -6.90
N THR A 69 -10.05 1.00 -7.92
CA THR A 69 -9.71 0.01 -8.96
C THR A 69 -8.45 -0.79 -8.64
N SER A 70 -7.68 -0.41 -7.62
CA SER A 70 -6.53 -1.16 -7.11
C SER A 70 -6.94 -2.53 -6.54
N PHE A 71 -5.99 -3.47 -6.49
CA PHE A 71 -6.11 -4.70 -5.69
C PHE A 71 -5.99 -4.45 -4.19
N VAL A 72 -5.42 -3.30 -3.79
CA VAL A 72 -5.46 -2.83 -2.42
C VAL A 72 -6.88 -2.35 -2.11
N LYS A 73 -7.44 -2.88 -1.03
CA LYS A 73 -8.76 -2.52 -0.49
C LYS A 73 -8.65 -1.42 0.55
N GLU A 74 -7.66 -1.49 1.42
CA GLU A 74 -7.45 -0.53 2.51
C GLU A 74 -5.97 -0.45 2.89
N VAL A 75 -5.53 0.75 3.28
CA VAL A 75 -4.18 1.02 3.77
C VAL A 75 -4.25 1.78 5.08
N CYS A 76 -3.53 1.29 6.09
CA CYS A 76 -3.39 1.94 7.39
C CYS A 76 -1.93 2.16 7.72
N LEU A 77 -1.56 3.38 8.11
CA LEU A 77 -0.26 3.70 8.70
C LEU A 77 -0.23 3.27 10.16
N ILE A 78 0.80 2.54 10.55
CA ILE A 78 1.11 2.25 11.95
C ILE A 78 2.01 3.38 12.47
N GLU A 79 1.48 4.14 13.41
CA GLU A 79 2.27 5.13 14.16
C GLU A 79 2.95 4.46 15.35
N PRO A 80 4.14 4.94 15.76
CA PRO A 80 4.79 4.54 17.01
C PRO A 80 3.95 4.81 18.27
#